data_AF-A0A661KFA4-F1
#
_entry.id   AF-A0A661KFA4-F1
#
_cell.length_a   1.000
_cell.length_b   1.000
_cell.length_c   1.000
_cell.angle_alpha   90.00
_cell.angle_beta   90.00
_cell.angle_gamma   90.00
#
_symmetry.space_group_name_H-M   'P 1'
#
loop_
_entity.id
_entity.type
_entity.pdbx_description
1 polymer ?
#
loop_
_entity_poly.entity_id
_entity_poly.type
_entity_poly.pdbx_seq_one_letter_code
_entity_poly.pdbx_strand_id
1 'polypeptide(L)'
;MDKKEIVNTTLERCIACKSTNIRWCADKEDINGIKWSIFRCLNCGTGFINPRPTLSYLQKIYTVSGHGLKEPISLMEVLERERVS
;
A
#
# COMPACT_ATOMS: atom_id res chain seq x y z
N MET A 1 -14.64 14.96 -1.53
CA MET A 1 -13.49 14.05 -1.37
C MET A 1 -13.81 13.09 -0.23
N ASP A 2 -14.13 11.84 -0.58
CA ASP A 2 -14.57 10.82 0.37
C ASP A 2 -13.42 10.34 1.26
N LYS A 3 -13.58 10.53 2.58
CA LYS A 3 -12.63 10.16 3.64
C LYS A 3 -12.51 8.64 3.87
N LYS A 4 -12.65 7.80 2.83
CA LYS A 4 -12.74 6.32 2.92
C LYS A 4 -11.57 5.59 2.24
N GLU A 5 -10.40 6.20 2.19
CA GLU A 5 -9.22 5.59 1.53
C GLU A 5 -8.39 4.69 2.47
N ILE A 6 -8.62 4.81 3.78
CA ILE A 6 -8.09 3.90 4.80
C ILE A 6 -9.24 3.22 5.55
N VAL A 7 -9.10 1.93 5.83
CA VAL A 7 -9.97 1.25 6.80
C VAL A 7 -9.60 1.79 8.17
N ASN A 8 -10.52 2.49 8.85
CA ASN A 8 -10.30 3.10 10.16
C ASN A 8 -10.27 2.06 11.30
N THR A 9 -9.44 1.03 11.13
CA THR A 9 -9.22 -0.05 12.08
C THR A 9 -7.73 -0.32 12.12
N THR A 10 -7.11 0.15 13.20
CA THR A 10 -5.72 -0.12 13.50
C THR A 10 -5.57 -1.61 13.84
N LEU A 11 -4.60 -2.26 13.22
CA LEU A 11 -4.25 -3.65 13.50
C LEU A 11 -3.32 -3.71 14.71
N GLU A 12 -3.76 -4.39 15.76
CA GLU A 12 -2.94 -4.66 16.96
C GLU A 12 -2.13 -5.97 16.85
N ARG A 13 -2.36 -6.74 15.77
CA ARG A 13 -1.76 -8.06 15.55
C ARG A 13 -1.18 -8.15 14.15
N CYS A 14 -0.09 -8.90 14.01
CA CYS A 14 0.53 -9.18 12.72
C CYS A 14 -0.47 -9.85 11.78
N ILE A 15 -0.56 -9.37 10.54
CA ILE A 15 -1.45 -9.92 9.51
C ILE A 15 -1.14 -11.38 9.16
N ALA A 16 0.13 -11.78 9.23
CA ALA A 16 0.62 -13.10 8.84
C ALA A 16 0.53 -14.11 10.00
N CYS A 17 1.25 -13.86 11.11
CA CYS A 17 1.35 -14.84 12.21
C CYS A 17 0.45 -14.54 13.42
N LYS A 18 -0.36 -13.47 13.38
CA LYS A 18 -1.27 -13.02 14.46
C LYS A 18 -0.61 -12.65 15.80
N SER A 19 0.72 -12.67 15.88
CA SER A 19 1.46 -12.18 17.06
C SER A 19 1.17 -10.70 17.34
N THR A 20 1.09 -10.34 18.62
CA THR A 20 1.02 -8.96 19.10
C THR A 20 2.38 -8.30 19.22
N ASN A 21 3.47 -9.04 19.01
CA ASN A 21 4.84 -8.50 19.08
C ASN A 21 5.19 -7.76 17.77
N ILE A 22 4.72 -6.52 17.68
CA ILE A 22 4.87 -5.63 16.53
C ILE A 22 5.61 -4.35 16.94
N ARG A 23 6.50 -3.88 16.07
CA ARG A 23 7.33 -2.69 16.29
C ARG A 23 7.01 -1.63 15.24
N TRP A 24 6.76 -0.41 15.67
CA TRP A 24 6.68 0.75 14.80
C TRP A 24 8.04 1.01 14.13
N CYS A 25 8.02 1.32 12.83
CA CYS A 25 9.22 1.55 12.03
C CYS A 25 9.29 2.95 11.43
N ALA A 26 8.19 3.43 10.84
CA ALA A 26 8.16 4.75 10.19
C ALA A 26 6.72 5.23 10.02
N ASP A 27 6.55 6.55 9.92
CA ASP A 27 5.31 7.18 9.47
C ASP A 27 5.48 7.70 8.04
N LYS A 28 4.37 7.70 7.30
CA LYS A 28 4.28 8.13 5.91
C LYS A 28 3.00 8.93 5.72
N GLU A 29 3.08 9.86 4.78
CA GLU A 29 1.96 10.68 4.33
C GLU A 29 2.01 10.73 2.81
N ASP A 30 0.86 10.60 2.14
CA ASP A 30 0.77 10.78 0.69
C ASP A 30 0.50 12.23 0.29
N ILE A 31 0.50 12.47 -1.01
CA ILE A 31 0.21 13.78 -1.61
C ILE A 31 -1.20 14.32 -1.28
N ASN A 32 -2.11 13.46 -0.83
CA ASN A 32 -3.48 13.80 -0.45
C ASN A 32 -3.63 13.99 1.08
N GLY A 33 -2.53 13.95 1.84
CA GLY A 33 -2.51 14.10 3.29
C GLY A 33 -2.92 12.84 4.06
N ILE A 34 -2.95 11.69 3.40
CA ILE A 34 -3.34 10.41 4.01
C ILE A 34 -2.16 9.84 4.76
N LYS A 35 -2.33 9.67 6.07
CA LYS A 35 -1.29 9.19 6.98
C LYS A 35 -1.40 7.70 7.25
N TRP A 36 -0.26 7.03 7.23
CA TRP A 36 -0.13 5.65 7.69
C TRP A 36 1.24 5.38 8.28
N SER A 37 1.30 4.37 9.13
CA SER A 37 2.52 3.91 9.76
C SER A 37 2.91 2.54 9.22
N ILE A 38 4.21 2.27 9.17
CA ILE A 38 4.78 0.96 8.83
C ILE A 38 5.16 0.28 10.14
N PHE A 39 4.63 -0.92 10.36
CA PHE A 39 4.96 -1.80 11.47
C PHE A 39 5.70 -3.03 10.97
N ARG A 40 6.58 -3.59 11.81
CA ARG A 40 7.27 -4.86 11.57
C ARG A 40 6.97 -5.82 12.72
N CYS A 41 6.53 -7.03 12.40
CA CYS A 41 6.39 -8.09 13.38
C CYS A 41 7.76 -8.61 13.80
N LEU A 42 8.06 -8.61 15.11
CA LEU A 42 9.32 -9.14 15.63
C LEU A 42 9.33 -10.68 15.70
N ASN A 43 8.17 -11.33 15.62
CA ASN A 43 8.06 -12.79 15.61
C ASN A 43 8.35 -13.41 14.24
N CYS A 44 7.74 -12.88 13.17
CA CYS A 44 7.88 -13.45 11.81
C CYS A 44 8.56 -12.50 10.80
N GLY A 45 8.95 -11.30 11.21
CA GLY A 45 9.62 -10.33 10.35
C GLY A 45 8.71 -9.58 9.36
N THR A 46 7.43 -9.94 9.23
CA THR A 46 6.48 -9.32 8.29
C THR A 46 6.34 -7.82 8.53
N GLY A 47 6.57 -7.01 7.49
CA GLY A 47 6.24 -5.58 7.47
C GLY A 47 4.81 -5.35 6.95
N PHE A 48 4.06 -4.44 7.57
CA PHE A 48 2.70 -4.10 7.15
C PHE A 48 2.34 -2.64 7.48
N ILE A 49 1.41 -2.10 6.71
CA ILE A 49 0.92 -0.72 6.86
C ILE A 49 -0.27 -0.70 7.83
N ASN A 50 -0.35 0.34 8.65
CA ASN A 50 -1.38 0.52 9.65
C ASN A 50 -1.80 2.02 9.73
N PRO A 51 -3.09 2.36 9.55
CA PRO A 51 -4.20 1.46 9.30
C PRO A 51 -4.18 0.90 7.87
N ARG A 52 -4.85 -0.22 7.65
CA ARG A 52 -4.85 -0.90 6.34
C ARG A 52 -5.53 -0.01 5.30
N PRO A 53 -4.88 0.30 4.16
CA PRO A 53 -5.56 1.02 3.09
C PRO A 53 -6.71 0.21 2.50
N THR A 54 -7.73 0.88 1.96
CA THR A 54 -8.84 0.18 1.29
C THR A 54 -8.37 -0.46 -0.01
N LEU A 55 -9.08 -1.49 -0.46
CA LEU A 55 -8.74 -2.17 -1.72
C LEU A 55 -8.81 -1.21 -2.91
N SER A 56 -9.79 -0.31 -2.93
CA SER A 56 -9.93 0.72 -3.97
C SER A 56 -8.76 1.70 -3.98
N TYR A 57 -8.25 2.10 -2.82
CA TYR A 57 -7.06 2.94 -2.73
C TYR A 57 -5.81 2.20 -3.25
N LEU A 58 -5.61 0.95 -2.82
CA LEU A 58 -4.52 0.11 -3.31
C LEU A 58 -4.56 -0.04 -4.84
N GLN A 59 -5.74 -0.29 -5.40
CA GLN A 59 -5.92 -0.38 -6.86
C GLN A 59 -5.44 0.89 -7.55
N LYS A 60 -5.86 2.08 -7.10
CA LYS A 60 -5.42 3.36 -7.68
C LYS A 60 -3.90 3.51 -7.68
N ILE A 61 -3.23 3.16 -6.57
CA ILE A 61 -1.77 3.21 -6.46
C ILE A 61 -1.12 2.24 -7.44
N TYR A 62 -1.57 0.99 -7.46
CA TYR A 62 -0.93 -0.04 -8.28
C TYR A 62 -1.13 0.18 -9.79
N THR A 63 -2.16 0.91 -10.21
CA THR A 63 -2.34 1.29 -11.62
C THR A 63 -1.15 2.08 -12.19
N VAL A 64 -0.40 2.78 -11.34
CA VAL A 64 0.76 3.59 -11.77
C VAL A 64 2.11 3.05 -11.26
N SER A 65 2.09 2.22 -10.21
CA SER A 65 3.31 1.87 -9.44
C SER A 65 4.13 0.68 -9.98
N GLY A 66 3.75 0.07 -11.11
CA GLY A 66 4.48 -1.07 -11.70
C GLY A 66 5.56 -0.70 -12.72
N HIS A 67 5.31 0.32 -13.55
CA HIS A 67 6.20 0.73 -14.65
C HIS A 67 6.73 2.16 -14.50
N GLY A 68 6.73 2.71 -13.27
CA GLY A 68 7.12 4.11 -13.03
C GLY A 68 6.21 5.11 -13.76
N LEU A 69 4.92 4.79 -13.88
CA LEU A 69 3.98 5.61 -14.63
C LEU A 69 3.59 6.84 -13.80
N LYS A 70 3.39 7.97 -14.48
CA LYS A 70 2.76 9.15 -13.87
C LYS A 70 1.23 9.08 -13.92
N GLU A 71 0.70 8.35 -14.91
CA GLU A 71 -0.73 8.19 -15.16
C GLU A 71 -1.04 6.74 -15.62
N PRO A 72 -2.26 6.24 -15.39
CA PRO A 72 -2.70 4.95 -15.92
C PRO A 72 -2.54 4.86 -17.45
N ILE A 73 -2.05 3.73 -17.95
CA ILE A 73 -2.01 3.44 -19.39
C ILE A 73 -2.87 2.22 -19.71
N SER A 74 -3.31 2.12 -20.96
CA SER A 74 -4.09 1.01 -21.47
C SER A 74 -3.25 -0.25 -21.67
N LEU A 75 -3.93 -1.41 -21.74
CA LEU A 75 -3.27 -2.69 -22.07
C LEU A 75 -2.55 -2.63 -23.42
N MET A 76 -3.12 -1.96 -24.43
CA MET A 76 -2.49 -1.82 -25.74
C MET A 76 -1.16 -1.05 -25.66
N GLU A 77 -1.10 0.01 -24.85
CA GLU A 77 0.13 0.77 -24.64
C GLU A 77 1.19 -0.03 -23.88
N VAL A 78 0.78 -0.85 -22.90
CA VAL A 78 1.70 -1.79 -22.23
C VAL A 78 2.30 -2.75 -23.25
N LEU A 79 1.45 -3.42 -24.03
CA LEU A 79 1.89 -4.40 -25.04
C LEU A 79 2.82 -3.78 -26.07
N GLU A 80 2.57 -2.53 -26.48
CA GLU A 80 3.46 -1.84 -27.43
C GLU A 80 4.84 -1.58 -26.82
N ARG A 81 4.93 -1.11 -25.56
CA ARG A 81 6.22 -0.84 -24.90
C ARG A 81 7.07 -2.09 -24.73
N GLU A 82 6.44 -3.20 -24.37
CA GLU A 82 7.12 -4.50 -24.18
C GLU A 82 7.57 -5.13 -25.51
N ARG A 83 7.03 -4.71 -26.67
CA ARG A 83 7.49 -5.19 -27.98
C ARG A 83 8.80 -4.56 -28.43
N VAL A 84 9.16 -3.40 -27.89
CA VAL A 84 10.36 -2.63 -28.28
C VAL A 84 11.53 -2.83 -27.32
N SER A 85 11.36 -3.65 -26.27
CA SER A 85 12.41 -4.07 -25.32
C SER A 85 12.93 -5.46 -25.66
#